data_AF-A0A7I7YRW0-F1
#
_entry.id   AF-A0A7I7YRW0-F1
#
_cell.length_a   1.000
_cell.length_b   1.000
_cell.length_c   1.000
_cell.angle_alpha   90.00
_cell.angle_beta   90.00
_cell.angle_gamma   90.00
#
_symmetry.space_group_name_H-M   'P 1'
#
loop_
_entity.id
_entity.type
_entity.pdbx_description
1 polymer ?
#
loop_
_entity_poly.entity_id
_entity_poly.type
_entity_poly.pdbx_seq_one_letter_code
_entity_poly.pdbx_strand_id
1 'polypeptide(L)'
;MNPTLAVSPDLTKLAVTSTIKGASVAGWQDTSGNFTAAAPNAAPSPGVGNQSGIYSVGFDRKGNFYYRQEVDSSYSDIYELLAGSTTNPQKVKAQIEREAWGFPWIDSDGSMQFGCKPVSPTLNRNATVNWLGPGAILRLYAMNIAKLAITGHDQNGCLQTGRETLLLPQHVGDDANALPVQDAVASPDDTQVAFTSLGTQAARMGGHGGLGLYLVAADGGHPPAQVTLVPQASEQAGSMTLLEWR
;
A
#
# COMPACT_ATOMS: atom_id res chain seq x y z
N MET A 1 -5.25 4.73 4.25
CA MET A 1 -4.22 3.68 4.43
C MET A 1 -4.05 2.98 3.10
N ASN A 2 -2.84 2.67 2.65
CA ASN A 2 -2.64 1.81 1.47
C ASN A 2 -3.19 0.42 1.83
N PRO A 3 -4.20 -0.13 1.12
CA PRO A 3 -4.82 -1.40 1.51
C PRO A 3 -3.85 -2.57 1.61
N THR A 4 -2.79 -2.56 0.78
CA THR A 4 -1.74 -3.59 0.79
C THR A 4 -0.94 -3.62 2.10
N LEU A 5 -0.89 -2.51 2.83
CA LEU A 5 -0.25 -2.44 4.15
C LEU A 5 -1.23 -2.78 5.28
N ALA A 6 -2.53 -2.76 5.00
CA ALA A 6 -3.53 -2.97 6.03
C ALA A 6 -3.60 -4.44 6.47
N VAL A 7 -3.12 -5.39 5.68
CA VAL A 7 -3.24 -6.83 5.97
C VAL A 7 -1.86 -7.45 6.17
N SER A 8 -1.73 -8.38 7.12
CA SER A 8 -0.49 -9.11 7.33
C SER A 8 -0.14 -10.00 6.13
N PRO A 9 1.15 -10.32 5.91
CA PRO A 9 1.59 -11.16 4.79
C PRO A 9 1.10 -12.61 4.84
N ASP A 10 0.44 -13.04 5.91
CA ASP A 10 -0.22 -14.35 5.99
C ASP A 10 -1.75 -14.23 5.78
N LEU A 11 -2.26 -13.01 5.56
CA LEU A 11 -3.68 -12.65 5.45
C LEU A 11 -4.52 -12.97 6.71
N THR A 12 -3.88 -13.17 7.86
CA THR A 12 -4.57 -13.54 9.09
C THR A 12 -4.94 -12.36 9.99
N LYS A 13 -4.38 -11.18 9.73
CA LYS A 13 -4.54 -9.98 10.57
C LYS A 13 -4.80 -8.75 9.72
N LEU A 14 -5.73 -7.92 10.16
CA LEU A 14 -6.02 -6.60 9.61
C LEU A 14 -5.56 -5.53 10.60
N ALA A 15 -4.66 -4.65 10.19
CA ALA A 15 -4.23 -3.48 10.95
C ALA A 15 -5.41 -2.51 11.11
N VAL A 16 -5.75 -2.18 12.36
CA VAL A 16 -6.89 -1.32 12.69
C VAL A 16 -6.51 -0.35 13.80
N THR A 17 -7.03 0.88 13.74
CA THR A 17 -7.00 1.80 14.89
C THR A 17 -8.35 1.72 15.57
N SER A 18 -8.35 1.41 16.87
CA SER A 18 -9.56 1.33 17.69
C SER A 18 -9.59 2.44 18.72
N THR A 19 -10.77 2.75 19.26
CA THR A 19 -10.91 3.68 20.39
C THR A 19 -11.18 2.89 21.65
N ILE A 20 -10.24 2.91 22.59
CA ILE A 20 -10.36 2.22 23.89
C ILE A 20 -10.32 3.27 24.98
N LYS A 21 -11.40 3.34 25.80
CA LYS A 21 -11.52 4.32 26.90
C LYS A 21 -11.29 5.77 26.45
N GLY A 22 -11.71 6.10 25.22
CA GLY A 22 -11.58 7.44 24.64
C GLY A 22 -10.22 7.75 24.03
N ALA A 23 -9.26 6.83 24.01
CA ALA A 23 -7.97 7.01 23.35
C ALA A 23 -7.85 6.15 22.09
N SER A 24 -7.19 6.68 21.05
CA SER A 24 -6.83 5.91 19.86
C SER A 24 -5.72 4.91 20.19
N VAL A 25 -5.95 3.64 19.88
CA VAL A 25 -5.03 2.51 20.10
C VAL A 25 -4.78 1.81 18.78
N ALA A 26 -3.51 1.71 18.40
CA ALA A 26 -3.08 0.91 17.26
C ALA A 26 -3.03 -0.58 17.62
N GLY A 27 -3.38 -1.42 16.65
CA GLY A 27 -3.35 -2.85 16.78
C GLY A 27 -3.84 -3.55 15.52
N TRP A 28 -4.22 -4.80 15.67
CA TRP A 28 -4.77 -5.60 14.59
C TRP A 28 -5.94 -6.45 15.04
N GLN A 29 -6.81 -6.78 14.10
CA GLN A 29 -7.91 -7.71 14.26
C GLN A 29 -7.57 -9.01 13.53
N ASP A 30 -7.69 -10.15 14.21
CA ASP A 30 -7.52 -11.47 13.58
C ASP A 30 -8.76 -11.92 12.78
N THR A 31 -8.65 -13.05 12.07
CA THR A 31 -9.76 -13.64 11.29
C THR A 31 -10.95 -14.08 12.15
N SER A 32 -10.78 -14.23 13.47
CA SER A 32 -11.86 -14.51 14.42
C SER A 32 -12.51 -13.24 14.97
N GLY A 33 -12.00 -12.07 14.60
CA GLY A 33 -12.50 -10.77 15.05
C GLY A 33 -11.90 -10.27 16.36
N ASN A 34 -10.88 -10.93 16.91
CA ASN A 34 -10.26 -10.48 18.16
C ASN A 34 -9.27 -9.35 17.88
N PHE A 35 -9.39 -8.26 18.66
CA PHE A 35 -8.46 -7.14 18.61
C PHE A 35 -7.28 -7.36 19.55
N THR A 36 -6.06 -7.19 19.04
CA THR A 36 -4.81 -7.18 19.80
C THR A 36 -4.18 -5.80 19.72
N ALA A 37 -3.97 -5.15 20.86
CA ALA A 37 -3.28 -3.85 20.94
C ALA A 37 -1.76 -4.03 20.77
N ALA A 38 -1.16 -3.20 19.91
CA ALA A 38 0.28 -3.18 19.66
C ALA A 38 1.06 -2.56 20.83
N ALA A 39 0.49 -1.54 21.46
CA ALA A 39 1.11 -0.85 22.59
C ALA A 39 0.11 -0.70 23.75
N PRO A 40 -0.21 -1.80 24.46
CA PRO A 40 -1.28 -1.80 25.47
C PRO A 40 -1.00 -0.84 26.66
N ASN A 41 0.26 -0.43 26.84
CA ASN A 41 0.72 0.39 27.96
C ASN A 41 1.43 1.70 27.52
N ALA A 42 1.26 2.15 26.27
CA ALA A 42 1.91 3.37 25.83
C ALA A 42 1.45 4.56 26.69
N ALA A 43 2.42 5.25 27.32
CA ALA A 43 2.15 6.42 28.13
C ALA A 43 1.72 7.60 27.24
N PRO A 44 0.81 8.47 27.72
CA PRO A 44 0.48 9.70 27.02
C PRO A 44 1.75 10.54 26.76
N SER A 45 1.94 11.04 25.54
CA SER A 45 3.05 11.95 25.23
C SER A 45 2.93 13.24 26.07
N PRO A 46 3.99 13.68 26.79
CA PRO A 46 3.98 14.94 27.52
C PRO A 46 3.88 16.12 26.55
N GLY A 47 2.87 16.98 26.69
CA GLY A 47 2.77 18.24 25.94
C GLY A 47 1.62 18.32 24.94
N VAL A 48 0.94 17.21 24.65
CA VAL A 48 -0.32 17.20 23.89
C VAL A 48 -1.46 17.08 24.90
N GLY A 49 -2.31 18.10 25.00
CA GLY A 49 -3.49 18.05 25.87
C GLY A 49 -4.27 16.76 25.64
N ASN A 50 -4.73 16.12 26.73
CA ASN A 50 -5.49 14.87 26.80
C ASN A 50 -5.82 14.23 25.43
N GLN A 51 -4.94 13.30 25.01
CA GLN A 51 -5.04 12.28 23.95
C GLN A 51 -3.95 12.42 22.88
N SER A 52 -2.72 11.98 23.23
CA SER A 52 -1.76 11.54 22.22
C SER A 52 -2.34 10.29 21.54
N GLY A 53 -2.71 10.40 20.27
CA GLY A 53 -3.30 9.30 19.53
C GLY A 53 -2.24 8.33 19.01
N ILE A 54 -2.51 7.03 19.13
CA ILE A 54 -1.71 5.98 18.52
C ILE A 54 -2.51 5.38 17.37
N TYR A 55 -1.94 5.36 16.17
CA TYR A 55 -2.64 4.94 14.95
C TYR A 55 -1.84 3.88 14.21
N SER A 56 -2.55 2.86 13.75
CA SER A 56 -1.95 1.79 12.95
C SER A 56 -1.46 2.33 11.62
N VAL A 57 -0.27 1.90 11.22
CA VAL A 57 0.27 2.14 9.88
C VAL A 57 0.02 0.92 9.01
N GLY A 58 0.38 -0.27 9.49
CA GLY A 58 0.22 -1.51 8.73
C GLY A 58 1.26 -2.58 9.05
N PHE A 59 1.36 -3.58 8.17
CA PHE A 59 2.36 -4.63 8.22
C PHE A 59 3.36 -4.49 7.07
N ASP A 60 4.61 -4.88 7.32
CA ASP A 60 5.59 -5.12 6.25
C ASP A 60 5.48 -6.56 5.70
N ARG A 61 6.32 -6.93 4.73
CA ARG A 61 6.31 -8.28 4.12
C ARG A 61 6.89 -9.36 5.03
N LYS A 62 7.57 -8.98 6.10
CA LYS A 62 8.09 -9.88 7.13
C LYS A 62 7.05 -10.12 8.24
N GLY A 63 5.94 -9.39 8.23
CA GLY A 63 4.86 -9.48 9.21
C GLY A 63 5.09 -8.61 10.44
N ASN A 64 6.10 -7.72 10.42
CA ASN A 64 6.30 -6.73 11.46
C ASN A 64 5.18 -5.69 11.38
N PHE A 65 4.69 -5.26 12.54
CA PHE A 65 3.61 -4.30 12.65
C PHE A 65 4.15 -2.90 12.97
N TYR A 66 3.67 -1.91 12.24
CA TYR A 66 4.07 -0.52 12.39
C TYR A 66 2.90 0.34 12.88
N TYR A 67 3.20 1.26 13.78
CA TYR A 67 2.24 2.27 14.24
C TYR A 67 2.92 3.62 14.44
N ARG A 68 2.12 4.68 14.40
CA ARG A 68 2.54 6.04 14.73
C ARG A 68 2.00 6.43 16.09
N GLN A 69 2.81 7.16 16.86
CA GLN A 69 2.41 7.81 18.10
C GLN A 69 2.57 9.31 17.94
N GLU A 70 1.50 10.05 18.13
CA GLU A 70 1.53 11.51 18.07
C GLU A 70 2.38 12.07 19.23
N VAL A 71 3.37 12.90 18.87
CA VAL A 71 4.23 13.59 19.83
C VAL A 71 3.82 15.05 19.95
N ASP A 72 3.45 15.70 18.84
CA ASP A 72 2.80 17.01 18.79
C ASP A 72 1.87 17.14 17.56
N SER A 73 1.23 18.30 17.38
CA SER A 73 0.26 18.55 16.30
C SER A 73 0.85 18.45 14.88
N SER A 74 2.17 18.40 14.77
CA SER A 74 2.95 18.44 13.55
C SER A 74 4.00 17.34 13.51
N TYR A 75 3.98 16.36 14.42
CA TYR A 75 5.00 15.33 14.48
C TYR A 75 4.51 14.05 15.16
N SER A 76 4.90 12.90 14.59
CA SER A 76 4.64 11.58 15.14
C SER A 76 5.90 10.74 15.10
N ASP A 77 6.14 9.99 16.17
CA ASP A 77 7.14 8.93 16.17
C ASP A 77 6.56 7.66 15.55
N ILE A 78 7.39 6.93 14.82
CA ILE A 78 7.03 5.64 14.24
C ILE A 78 7.68 4.53 15.06
N TYR A 79 6.92 3.47 15.29
CA TYR A 79 7.35 2.30 16.05
C TYR A 79 7.10 1.03 15.25
N GLU A 80 8.00 0.08 15.43
CA GLU A 80 7.97 -1.27 14.87
C GLU A 80 7.82 -2.29 16.00
N LEU A 81 6.93 -3.26 15.77
CA LEU A 81 6.85 -4.50 16.54
C LEU A 81 7.19 -5.66 15.62
N LEU A 82 8.12 -6.50 16.06
CA LEU A 82 8.49 -7.69 15.32
C LEU A 82 7.29 -8.63 15.18
N ALA A 83 7.25 -9.37 14.06
CA ALA A 83 6.23 -10.37 13.80
C ALA A 83 6.05 -11.33 15.00
N GLY A 84 4.81 -11.47 15.47
CA GLY A 84 4.46 -12.30 16.62
C GLY A 84 4.69 -11.65 18.00
N SER A 85 5.22 -10.42 18.07
CA SER A 85 5.36 -9.67 19.31
C SER A 85 4.17 -8.72 19.56
N THR A 86 3.82 -8.55 20.83
CA THR A 86 2.88 -7.52 21.31
C THR A 86 3.54 -6.55 22.31
N THR A 87 4.86 -6.64 22.49
CA THR A 87 5.61 -5.85 23.48
C THR A 87 6.96 -5.39 22.92
N ASN A 88 7.60 -4.46 23.62
CA ASN A 88 8.91 -3.90 23.29
C ASN A 88 9.02 -3.27 21.88
N PRO A 89 8.09 -2.36 21.50
CA PRO A 89 8.18 -1.67 20.23
C PRO A 89 9.48 -0.88 20.13
N GLN A 90 10.14 -0.97 18.98
CA GLN A 90 11.35 -0.23 18.68
C GLN A 90 11.00 1.02 17.89
N LYS A 91 11.51 2.18 18.29
CA LYS A 91 11.33 3.41 17.52
C LYS A 91 12.08 3.28 16.20
N VAL A 92 11.38 3.45 15.09
CA VAL A 92 11.97 3.46 13.75
C VAL A 92 12.74 4.77 13.59
N LYS A 93 14.00 4.67 13.15
CA LYS A 93 14.80 5.85 12.83
C LYS A 93 14.31 6.44 11.50
N ALA A 94 13.41 7.42 11.58
CA ALA A 94 12.96 8.16 10.39
C ALA A 94 14.13 8.97 9.82
N GLN A 95 14.31 8.91 8.49
CA GLN A 95 15.43 9.57 7.80
C GLN A 95 15.24 11.08 7.67
N ILE A 96 14.00 11.56 7.81
CA ILE A 96 13.67 12.98 7.92
C ILE A 96 13.05 13.19 9.30
N GLU A 97 13.77 13.87 10.18
CA GLU A 97 13.39 14.10 11.59
C GLU A 97 12.07 14.85 11.78
N ARG A 98 11.47 15.40 10.72
CA ARG A 98 10.27 16.25 10.77
C ARG A 98 9.31 16.12 9.58
N GLU A 99 9.26 14.97 8.90
CA GLU A 99 8.18 14.75 7.91
C GLU A 99 7.02 13.99 8.54
N ALA A 100 6.08 14.78 9.02
CA ALA A 100 4.92 14.39 9.80
C ALA A 100 3.92 13.45 9.10
N TRP A 101 4.10 13.15 7.81
CA TRP A 101 3.09 12.46 7.00
C TRP A 101 3.69 11.68 5.83
N GLY A 102 4.97 11.29 5.91
CA GLY A 102 5.59 10.46 4.86
C GLY A 102 4.76 9.20 4.62
N PHE A 103 4.41 8.92 3.35
CA PHE A 103 3.69 7.71 3.01
C PHE A 103 4.65 6.52 3.22
N PRO A 104 4.30 5.53 4.07
CA PRO A 104 5.12 4.34 4.22
C PRO A 104 5.24 3.62 2.89
N TRP A 105 6.41 3.04 2.63
CA TRP A 105 6.63 2.16 1.49
C TRP A 105 7.32 0.87 1.92
N ILE A 106 7.14 -0.18 1.12
CA ILE A 106 7.87 -1.44 1.27
C ILE A 106 9.17 -1.34 0.49
N ASP A 107 10.27 -1.77 1.11
CA ASP A 107 11.61 -1.85 0.52
C ASP A 107 11.86 -3.19 -0.20
N SER A 108 12.98 -3.32 -0.90
CA SER A 108 13.39 -4.53 -1.61
C SER A 108 13.63 -5.74 -0.74
N ASP A 109 13.97 -5.51 0.52
CA ASP A 109 14.10 -6.57 1.51
C ASP A 109 12.76 -6.91 2.20
N GLY A 110 11.67 -6.23 1.83
CA GLY A 110 10.34 -6.41 2.37
C GLY A 110 10.04 -5.63 3.65
N SER A 111 10.98 -4.85 4.18
CA SER A 111 10.76 -3.97 5.35
C SER A 111 9.97 -2.71 4.97
N MET A 112 9.35 -2.04 5.95
CA MET A 112 8.69 -0.77 5.74
C MET A 112 9.64 0.39 6.01
N GLN A 113 9.83 1.31 5.06
CA GLN A 113 10.60 2.53 5.30
C GLN A 113 9.72 3.79 5.38
N PHE A 114 10.28 4.80 6.03
CA PHE A 114 9.63 6.06 6.37
C PHE A 114 10.56 7.25 6.13
N GLY A 115 9.97 8.40 5.82
CA GLY A 115 10.71 9.65 5.69
C GLY A 115 11.59 9.71 4.45
N CYS A 116 11.17 9.07 3.37
CA CYS A 116 11.85 9.17 2.11
C CYS A 116 10.99 9.94 1.11
N LYS A 117 11.63 10.84 0.35
CA LYS A 117 10.94 11.59 -0.70
C LYS A 117 10.50 10.60 -1.79
N PRO A 118 9.31 10.77 -2.37
CA PRO A 118 8.89 9.91 -3.47
C PRO A 118 9.97 9.96 -4.56
N VAL A 119 10.39 8.78 -5.02
CA VAL A 119 11.62 8.45 -5.80
C VAL A 119 11.76 9.19 -7.16
N SER A 120 10.85 10.10 -7.47
CA SER A 120 10.84 10.93 -8.67
C SER A 120 10.29 12.32 -8.34
N PRO A 121 10.93 13.40 -8.83
CA PRO A 121 10.40 14.76 -8.72
C PRO A 121 9.06 14.95 -9.47
N THR A 122 8.63 13.97 -10.28
CA THR A 122 7.32 13.93 -10.94
C THR A 122 6.26 13.16 -10.15
N LEU A 123 6.60 12.58 -9.00
CA LEU A 123 5.63 11.91 -8.14
C LEU A 123 4.73 12.97 -7.50
N ASN A 124 3.55 13.09 -8.08
CA ASN A 124 2.42 13.70 -7.42
C ASN A 124 2.20 12.94 -6.09
N ARG A 125 1.93 13.67 -5.00
CA ARG A 125 1.79 13.10 -3.64
C ARG A 125 0.71 12.02 -3.50
N ASN A 126 -0.09 11.81 -4.55
CA ASN A 126 -1.20 10.87 -4.60
C ASN A 126 -0.90 9.59 -5.42
N ALA A 127 0.32 9.40 -5.93
CA ALA A 127 0.67 8.18 -6.64
C ALA A 127 0.81 7.02 -5.64
N THR A 128 -0.08 6.05 -5.70
CA THR A 128 0.07 4.80 -4.97
C THR A 128 1.20 4.01 -5.61
N VAL A 129 2.25 3.73 -4.84
CA VAL A 129 3.31 2.81 -5.23
C VAL A 129 2.96 1.45 -4.63
N ASN A 130 2.85 0.44 -5.47
CA ASN A 130 2.68 -0.95 -5.04
C ASN A 130 3.98 -1.71 -5.31
N TRP A 131 4.32 -2.65 -4.45
CA TRP A 131 5.56 -3.43 -4.61
C TRP A 131 5.39 -4.48 -5.72
N LEU A 132 6.35 -4.58 -6.66
CA LEU A 132 6.33 -5.63 -7.69
C LEU A 132 7.05 -6.88 -7.19
N GLY A 133 8.25 -6.70 -6.62
CA GLY A 133 9.13 -7.78 -6.18
C GLY A 133 10.51 -7.21 -5.90
N PRO A 134 11.49 -8.04 -5.49
CA PRO A 134 12.80 -7.55 -5.00
C PRO A 134 13.57 -6.67 -6.00
N GLY A 135 13.27 -6.77 -7.31
CA GLY A 135 13.93 -6.00 -8.36
C GLY A 135 13.16 -4.79 -8.90
N ALA A 136 11.89 -4.58 -8.53
CA ALA A 136 11.09 -3.49 -9.10
C ALA A 136 9.90 -3.07 -8.23
N ILE A 137 9.40 -1.87 -8.51
CA ILE A 137 8.16 -1.32 -7.96
C ILE A 137 7.16 -1.01 -9.06
N LEU A 138 5.88 -0.98 -8.70
CA LEU A 138 4.80 -0.46 -9.50
C LEU A 138 4.44 0.95 -9.07
N ARG A 139 4.31 1.84 -10.04
CA ARG A 139 3.70 3.16 -9.89
C ARG A 139 2.35 3.14 -10.58
N LEU A 140 1.29 3.40 -9.83
CA LEU A 140 -0.05 3.47 -10.39
C LEU A 140 -0.34 4.92 -10.82
N TYR A 141 -0.71 5.06 -12.08
CA TYR A 141 -1.34 6.24 -12.63
C TYR A 141 -2.83 6.00 -12.75
N ALA A 142 -3.62 7.07 -12.85
CA ALA A 142 -5.06 6.95 -13.02
C ALA A 142 -5.44 6.01 -14.19
N MET A 143 -4.66 6.02 -15.28
CA MET A 143 -4.94 5.27 -16.52
C MET A 143 -3.76 4.40 -16.98
N ASN A 144 -2.74 4.17 -16.14
CA ASN A 144 -1.58 3.36 -16.51
C ASN A 144 -0.91 2.73 -15.29
N ILE A 145 -0.09 1.73 -15.52
CA ILE A 145 0.78 1.13 -14.50
C ILE A 145 2.21 1.25 -15.03
N ALA A 146 3.11 1.79 -14.23
CA ALA A 146 4.52 1.86 -14.55
C ALA A 146 5.29 0.85 -13.70
N LYS A 147 6.16 0.06 -14.34
CA LYS A 147 7.22 -0.68 -13.66
C LYS A 147 8.47 0.19 -13.58
N LEU A 148 9.04 0.33 -12.40
CA LEU A 148 10.34 0.98 -12.19
C LEU A 148 11.31 -0.03 -11.59
N ALA A 149 12.42 -0.27 -12.29
CA ALA A 149 13.49 -1.11 -11.77
C ALA A 149 14.16 -0.44 -10.56
N ILE A 150 14.49 -1.22 -9.54
CA ILE A 150 15.25 -0.74 -8.38
C ILE A 150 16.72 -0.77 -8.76
N THR A 151 17.39 0.37 -8.62
CA THR A 151 18.81 0.52 -8.96
C THR A 151 19.72 0.60 -7.74
N GLY A 152 19.14 0.71 -6.54
CA GLY A 152 19.86 0.75 -5.28
C GLY A 152 19.15 1.60 -4.24
N HIS A 153 19.93 2.14 -3.30
CA HIS A 153 19.47 3.05 -2.26
C HIS A 153 20.39 4.27 -2.20
N ASP A 154 19.83 5.41 -1.83
CA ASP A 154 20.63 6.61 -1.56
C ASP A 154 21.36 6.50 -0.22
N GLN A 155 22.14 7.54 0.12
CA GLN A 155 22.89 7.61 1.38
C GLN A 155 22.03 7.57 2.65
N ASN A 156 20.72 7.79 2.53
CA ASN A 156 19.75 7.72 3.61
C ASN A 156 19.01 6.37 3.61
N GLY A 157 19.40 5.43 2.75
CA GLY A 157 18.72 4.14 2.61
C GLY A 157 17.38 4.23 1.87
N CYS A 158 17.06 5.35 1.22
CA CYS A 158 15.84 5.49 0.43
C CYS A 158 16.01 4.87 -0.95
N LEU A 159 15.01 4.13 -1.41
CA LEU A 159 15.02 3.48 -2.72
C LEU A 159 15.36 4.45 -3.86
N GLN A 160 16.22 3.99 -4.76
CA GLN A 160 16.50 4.61 -6.04
C GLN A 160 15.97 3.74 -7.18
N THR A 161 15.31 4.37 -8.14
CA THR A 161 14.73 3.68 -9.29
C THR A 161 15.32 4.14 -10.61
N GLY A 162 15.38 3.20 -11.55
CA GLY A 162 15.79 3.44 -12.92
C GLY A 162 14.65 3.90 -13.82
N ARG A 163 14.78 3.58 -15.12
CA ARG A 163 13.82 3.99 -16.15
C ARG A 163 12.44 3.37 -15.92
N GLU A 164 11.42 4.20 -16.15
CA GLU A 164 10.02 3.79 -16.12
C GLU A 164 9.62 3.02 -17.39
N THR A 165 8.94 1.90 -17.20
CA THR A 165 8.31 1.10 -18.27
C THR A 165 6.80 1.12 -18.06
N LEU A 166 6.07 1.76 -18.97
CA LEU A 166 4.60 1.76 -18.92
C LEU A 166 4.09 0.41 -19.40
N LEU A 167 3.17 -0.17 -18.64
CA LEU A 167 2.66 -1.51 -18.86
C LEU A 167 1.40 -1.50 -19.72
N LEU A 168 0.62 -0.42 -19.69
CA LEU A 168 -0.57 -0.27 -20.53
C LEU A 168 -0.25 0.59 -21.76
N PRO A 169 -0.83 0.29 -22.94
CA PRO A 169 -0.65 1.10 -24.14
C PRO A 169 -0.90 2.59 -23.87
N GLN A 170 -0.01 3.46 -24.34
CA GLN A 170 -0.23 4.89 -24.27
C GLN A 170 -1.37 5.27 -25.24
N HIS A 171 -2.48 5.77 -24.71
CA HIS A 171 -3.57 6.28 -25.54
C HIS A 171 -3.16 7.61 -26.16
N VAL A 172 -3.32 7.73 -27.48
CA VAL A 172 -3.13 8.99 -28.21
C VAL A 172 -4.52 9.48 -28.64
N GLY A 173 -5.07 10.47 -27.93
CA GLY A 173 -6.37 11.10 -28.22
C GLY A 173 -7.50 10.77 -27.23
N ASP A 174 -8.72 11.20 -27.55
CA ASP A 174 -9.98 11.03 -26.78
C ASP A 174 -10.54 9.58 -26.84
N ASP A 175 -9.67 8.58 -26.72
CA ASP A 175 -10.09 7.19 -26.86
C ASP A 175 -10.82 6.69 -25.62
N ALA A 176 -12.12 6.43 -25.79
CA ALA A 176 -13.07 5.83 -24.86
C ALA A 176 -12.74 4.37 -24.44
N ASN A 177 -11.46 3.99 -24.45
CA ASN A 177 -10.91 2.67 -24.12
C ASN A 177 -9.86 2.71 -23.01
N ALA A 178 -9.59 3.88 -22.44
CA ALA A 178 -8.66 4.01 -21.33
C ALA A 178 -9.25 3.34 -20.08
N LEU A 179 -8.53 2.34 -19.56
CA LEU A 179 -8.94 1.57 -18.38
C LEU A 179 -8.45 2.30 -17.11
N PRO A 180 -9.35 2.82 -16.25
CA PRO A 180 -8.93 3.39 -14.99
C PRO A 180 -8.32 2.29 -14.12
N VAL A 181 -7.08 2.46 -13.68
CA VAL A 181 -6.34 1.44 -12.95
C VAL A 181 -6.62 1.56 -11.46
N GLN A 182 -6.97 0.45 -10.84
CA GLN A 182 -7.12 0.30 -9.40
C GLN A 182 -6.36 -0.96 -8.92
N ASP A 183 -5.87 -0.91 -7.68
CA ASP A 183 -5.32 -2.06 -6.95
C ASP A 183 -4.37 -2.96 -7.75
N ALA A 184 -3.35 -2.38 -8.39
CA ALA A 184 -2.39 -3.19 -9.16
C ALA A 184 -1.45 -3.98 -8.25
N VAL A 185 -1.41 -5.31 -8.41
CA VAL A 185 -0.54 -6.24 -7.68
C VAL A 185 0.26 -7.08 -8.66
N ALA A 186 1.54 -7.28 -8.35
CA ALA A 186 2.43 -8.06 -9.20
C ALA A 186 2.37 -9.55 -8.92
N SER A 187 2.67 -10.36 -9.92
CA SER A 187 2.95 -11.77 -9.73
C SER A 187 4.28 -11.98 -8.97
N PRO A 188 4.42 -13.06 -8.19
CA PRO A 188 5.64 -13.34 -7.43
C PRO A 188 6.93 -13.46 -8.26
N ASP A 189 6.79 -13.73 -9.56
CA ASP A 189 7.89 -13.89 -10.51
C ASP A 189 8.20 -12.61 -11.31
N ASP A 190 7.57 -11.48 -10.98
CA ASP A 190 7.74 -10.18 -11.62
C ASP A 190 7.37 -10.14 -13.13
N THR A 191 6.70 -11.17 -13.65
CA THR A 191 6.36 -11.29 -15.08
C THR A 191 5.00 -10.69 -15.44
N GLN A 192 4.08 -10.60 -14.48
CA GLN A 192 2.71 -10.15 -14.70
C GLN A 192 2.26 -9.17 -13.61
N VAL A 193 1.25 -8.39 -13.95
CA VAL A 193 0.56 -7.49 -13.03
C VAL A 193 -0.93 -7.72 -13.17
N ALA A 194 -1.59 -8.02 -12.06
CA ALA A 194 -3.02 -8.02 -11.94
C ALA A 194 -3.49 -6.64 -11.50
N PHE A 195 -4.61 -6.16 -12.02
CA PHE A 195 -5.21 -4.90 -11.58
C PHE A 195 -6.72 -4.95 -11.79
N THR A 196 -7.45 -4.13 -11.03
CA THR A 196 -8.86 -3.93 -11.26
C THR A 196 -9.10 -2.69 -12.11
N SER A 197 -10.15 -2.72 -12.92
CA SER A 197 -10.54 -1.57 -13.73
C SER A 197 -12.03 -1.56 -14.00
N LEU A 198 -12.62 -0.37 -14.10
CA LEU A 198 -13.96 -0.20 -14.67
C LEU A 198 -13.84 -0.51 -16.16
N GLY A 199 -14.25 -1.71 -16.57
CA GLY A 199 -14.10 -2.16 -17.96
C GLY A 199 -14.71 -1.18 -18.97
N THR A 200 -14.24 -1.25 -20.23
CA THR A 200 -14.59 -0.30 -21.30
C THR A 200 -16.09 -0.19 -21.60
N GLN A 201 -16.91 -1.21 -21.29
CA GLN A 201 -18.37 -1.14 -21.42
C GLN A 201 -19.09 -0.49 -20.22
N ALA A 202 -18.60 -0.68 -18.99
CA ALA A 202 -19.21 -0.14 -17.77
C ALA A 202 -19.08 1.39 -17.70
N ALA A 203 -17.91 1.92 -18.07
CA ALA A 203 -17.66 3.36 -18.15
C ALA A 203 -18.54 4.08 -19.18
N ARG A 204 -19.04 3.37 -20.21
CA ARG A 204 -19.82 3.95 -21.32
C ARG A 204 -21.32 4.05 -21.06
N MET A 205 -21.88 3.27 -20.14
CA MET A 205 -23.33 3.19 -19.94
C MET A 205 -23.85 3.93 -18.69
N GLY A 206 -23.00 4.66 -17.96
CA GLY A 206 -23.40 5.39 -16.76
C GLY A 206 -24.00 4.50 -15.65
N GLY A 207 -23.81 3.19 -15.77
CA GLY A 207 -24.36 2.18 -14.88
C GLY A 207 -23.27 1.61 -13.98
N HIS A 208 -23.70 1.06 -12.84
CA HIS A 208 -22.91 0.35 -11.84
C HIS A 208 -22.25 -0.95 -12.37
N GLY A 209 -21.54 -0.88 -13.50
CA GLY A 209 -20.83 -2.03 -14.06
C GLY A 209 -19.64 -2.36 -13.17
N GLY A 210 -19.63 -3.58 -12.64
CA GLY A 210 -18.62 -4.07 -11.71
C GLY A 210 -17.20 -3.93 -12.25
N LEU A 211 -16.25 -3.70 -11.34
CA LEU A 211 -14.83 -3.73 -11.65
C LEU A 211 -14.48 -5.09 -12.28
N GLY A 212 -13.77 -5.07 -13.40
CA GLY A 212 -13.18 -6.24 -14.01
C GLY A 212 -11.76 -6.46 -13.48
N LEU A 213 -11.35 -7.72 -13.37
CA LEU A 213 -9.97 -8.11 -13.10
C LEU A 213 -9.21 -8.26 -14.42
N TYR A 214 -8.04 -7.67 -14.52
CA TYR A 214 -7.19 -7.69 -15.71
C TYR A 214 -5.78 -8.15 -15.35
N LEU A 215 -5.12 -8.81 -16.30
CA LEU A 215 -3.70 -9.15 -16.25
C LEU A 215 -2.96 -8.43 -17.38
N VAL A 216 -1.77 -7.94 -17.11
CA VAL A 216 -0.85 -7.41 -18.13
C VAL A 216 0.56 -7.94 -17.90
N ALA A 217 1.31 -8.16 -18.98
CA ALA A 217 2.72 -8.49 -18.88
C ALA A 217 3.51 -7.30 -18.31
N ALA A 218 4.49 -7.59 -17.47
CA ALA A 218 5.34 -6.58 -16.83
C ALA A 218 6.44 -6.05 -17.77
N ASP A 219 6.34 -6.31 -19.08
CA ASP A 219 7.26 -5.86 -20.13
C ASP A 219 6.75 -4.62 -20.90
N GLY A 220 5.47 -4.26 -20.75
CA GLY A 220 4.82 -3.17 -21.48
C GLY A 220 4.63 -3.41 -22.97
N GLY A 221 4.84 -4.64 -23.45
CA GLY A 221 4.73 -5.01 -24.86
C GLY A 221 3.34 -5.53 -25.27
N HIS A 222 2.48 -5.84 -24.30
CA HIS A 222 1.25 -6.61 -24.54
C HIS A 222 0.01 -5.88 -24.01
N PRO A 223 -1.14 -5.95 -24.71
CA PRO A 223 -2.39 -5.42 -24.20
C PRO A 223 -2.85 -6.20 -22.97
N PRO A 224 -3.56 -5.57 -22.02
CA PRO A 224 -4.11 -6.27 -20.87
C PRO A 224 -5.20 -7.26 -21.31
N ALA A 225 -5.24 -8.42 -20.66
CA ALA A 225 -6.26 -9.45 -20.83
C ALA A 225 -7.22 -9.44 -19.65
N GLN A 226 -8.53 -9.46 -19.90
CA GLN A 226 -9.52 -9.59 -18.85
C GLN A 226 -9.57 -11.04 -18.33
N VAL A 227 -9.57 -11.19 -17.01
CA VAL A 227 -9.76 -12.49 -16.36
C VAL A 227 -11.24 -12.83 -16.33
N THR A 228 -11.57 -14.05 -16.79
CA THR A 228 -12.94 -14.57 -16.66
C THR A 228 -13.16 -15.06 -15.23
N LEU A 229 -13.96 -14.33 -14.48
CA LEU A 229 -14.37 -14.71 -13.12
C LEU A 229 -15.63 -15.58 -13.17
N VAL A 230 -15.77 -16.49 -12.21
CA VAL A 230 -17.05 -17.17 -11.98
C VAL A 230 -18.12 -16.16 -11.58
N PRO A 231 -19.42 -16.39 -11.86
CA PRO A 231 -20.47 -15.39 -11.69
C PRO A 231 -20.50 -14.72 -10.31
N GLN A 232 -20.36 -15.50 -9.24
CA GLN A 232 -20.32 -14.99 -7.86
C GLN A 232 -19.15 -14.03 -7.60
N ALA A 233 -17.97 -14.36 -8.12
CA ALA A 233 -16.78 -13.50 -7.99
C ALA A 233 -16.92 -12.23 -8.86
N SER A 234 -17.61 -12.33 -10.01
CA SER A 234 -17.88 -11.16 -10.85
C SER A 234 -18.84 -10.16 -10.18
N GLU A 235 -19.82 -10.62 -9.41
CA GLU A 235 -20.73 -9.76 -8.65
C GLU A 235 -20.01 -9.04 -7.50
N GLN A 236 -19.02 -9.71 -6.89
CA GLN A 236 -18.25 -9.17 -5.77
C GLN A 236 -17.08 -8.28 -6.22
N ALA A 237 -16.56 -8.47 -7.43
CA ALA A 237 -15.37 -7.79 -7.94
C ALA A 237 -15.44 -6.26 -7.84
N GLY A 238 -16.63 -5.67 -7.99
CA GLY A 238 -16.87 -4.22 -7.82
C GLY A 238 -16.64 -3.69 -6.39
N SER A 239 -16.46 -4.57 -5.42
CA SER A 239 -16.22 -4.26 -4.00
C SER A 239 -14.93 -4.87 -3.45
N MET A 240 -14.13 -5.52 -4.30
CA MET A 240 -12.90 -6.18 -3.90
C MET A 240 -11.71 -5.25 -4.05
N THR A 241 -10.77 -5.37 -3.12
CA THR A 241 -9.44 -4.77 -3.23
C THR A 241 -8.43 -5.89 -3.42
N LEU A 242 -7.61 -5.79 -4.46
CA LEU A 242 -6.50 -6.72 -4.65
C LEU A 242 -5.38 -6.39 -3.65
N LEU A 243 -4.99 -7.39 -2.87
CA LEU A 243 -3.98 -7.24 -1.82
C LEU A 243 -2.64 -7.84 -2.25
N GLU A 244 -2.65 -9.03 -2.85
CA GLU A 244 -1.46 -9.78 -3.23
C GLU A 244 -1.78 -10.86 -4.28
N TRP A 245 -0.76 -11.26 -5.06
CA TRP A 245 -0.78 -12.44 -5.91
C TRP A 245 0.00 -13.59 -5.25
N ARG A 246 -0.62 -14.77 -5.11
CA ARG A 246 0.02 -15.99 -4.61
C ARG A 246 -0.11 -17.15 -5.58
#